data_AF-A0A4Q3L0S7-F1
#
_entry.id   AF-A0A4Q3L0S7-F1
#
_cell.length_a   1.000
_cell.length_b   1.000
_cell.length_c   1.000
_cell.angle_alpha   90.00
_cell.angle_beta   90.00
_cell.angle_gamma   90.00
#
_symmetry.space_group_name_H-M   'P 1'
#
loop_
_entity.id
_entity.type
_entity.pdbx_description
1 polymer ?
#
loop_
_entity_poly.entity_id
_entity_poly.type
_entity_poly.pdbx_seq_one_letter_code
_entity_poly.pdbx_strand_id
1 'polypeptide(L)'
;MFGRKREKYFGEAEGTAGMDGNAKVRLVAYAHGWNALHRRPGQHNGPLTKSVLDVLEALLWGFCHGKAGRCFPSYRAIAAKARVGRSTVAAAIRALERAGVLTWSHRLRRQGTLVRRISNAYRFFKPASPAIVMARAAESRNRPAPVLSLFSKKRTPPAIDPSSPLSRALA
;
A
#
# COMPACT_ATOMS: atom_id res chain seq x y z
N MET A 1 12.22 -21.88 -1.60
CA MET A 1 12.52 -20.44 -1.71
C MET A 1 12.43 -19.83 -0.32
N PHE A 2 13.57 -19.61 0.34
CA PHE A 2 13.63 -19.14 1.73
C PHE A 2 12.92 -17.78 1.85
N GLY A 3 11.78 -17.79 2.56
CA GLY A 3 10.94 -16.62 2.70
C GLY A 3 11.69 -15.52 3.42
N ARG A 4 11.86 -14.37 2.76
CA ARG A 4 12.37 -13.15 3.41
C ARG A 4 11.69 -13.00 4.77
N LYS A 5 12.50 -12.99 5.83
CA LYS A 5 12.04 -12.87 7.22
C LYS A 5 11.27 -11.54 7.32
N ARG A 6 9.95 -11.63 7.36
CA ARG A 6 9.07 -10.44 7.37
C ARG A 6 9.33 -9.64 8.63
N GLU A 7 9.24 -8.33 8.49
CA GLU A 7 9.37 -7.39 9.60
C GLU A 7 8.36 -7.73 10.70
N LYS A 8 8.86 -7.80 11.93
CA LYS A 8 8.09 -8.15 13.12
C LYS A 8 7.84 -6.87 13.90
N TYR A 9 6.59 -6.42 13.94
CA TYR A 9 6.23 -5.23 14.71
C TYR A 9 5.78 -5.65 16.11
N PHE A 10 6.43 -5.06 17.10
CA PHE A 10 6.01 -5.04 18.50
C PHE A 10 5.40 -3.67 18.77
N GLY A 11 4.14 -3.62 19.24
CA GLY A 11 3.46 -2.36 19.57
C GLY A 11 2.36 -1.93 18.59
N GLU A 12 2.04 -0.63 18.59
CA GLU A 12 1.13 -0.01 17.63
C GLU A 12 1.85 0.12 16.28
N ALA A 13 1.44 -0.70 15.29
CA ALA A 13 2.02 -0.61 13.97
C ALA A 13 1.81 0.81 13.41
N GLU A 14 2.89 1.42 12.91
CA GLU A 14 2.81 2.69 12.18
C GLU A 14 1.72 2.57 11.11
N GLY A 15 0.61 3.28 11.33
CA GLY A 15 -0.48 3.31 10.38
C GLY A 15 -0.02 3.95 9.07
N THR A 16 -0.72 3.63 7.99
CA THR A 16 -0.54 4.35 6.71
C THR A 16 -0.96 5.80 6.93
N ALA A 17 -0.01 6.74 7.11
CA ALA A 17 -0.30 8.17 7.31
C ALA A 17 -1.54 8.61 6.51
N GLY A 18 -2.60 8.98 7.25
CA GLY A 18 -3.98 9.22 6.81
C GLY A 18 -4.31 8.96 5.33
N MET A 19 -4.88 7.78 5.03
CA MET A 19 -5.55 7.56 3.75
C MET A 19 -6.91 8.26 3.73
N ASP A 20 -6.95 9.44 3.12
CA ASP A 20 -8.19 10.09 2.73
C ASP A 20 -8.93 9.29 1.64
N GLY A 21 -10.21 9.62 1.40
CA GLY A 21 -11.03 8.91 0.42
C GLY A 21 -10.44 8.94 -1.00
N ASN A 22 -9.88 10.09 -1.42
CA ASN A 22 -9.26 10.22 -2.74
C ASN A 22 -7.97 9.39 -2.83
N ALA A 23 -7.19 9.28 -1.75
CA ALA A 23 -6.04 8.40 -1.71
C ALA A 23 -6.42 6.92 -1.92
N LYS A 24 -7.56 6.48 -1.37
CA LYS A 24 -8.09 5.12 -1.59
C LYS A 24 -8.48 4.90 -3.05
N VAL A 25 -9.23 5.83 -3.64
CA VAL A 25 -9.64 5.78 -5.05
C VAL A 25 -8.42 5.76 -5.98
N ARG A 26 -7.42 6.60 -5.71
CA ARG A 26 -6.17 6.65 -6.49
C ARG A 26 -5.39 5.34 -6.40
N LEU A 27 -5.44 4.64 -5.27
CA LEU A 27 -4.78 3.35 -5.11
C LEU A 27 -5.48 2.26 -5.92
N VAL A 28 -6.81 2.26 -5.95
CA VAL A 28 -7.59 1.35 -6.81
C VAL A 28 -7.31 1.63 -8.28
N ALA A 29 -7.33 2.90 -8.69
CA ALA A 29 -6.98 3.28 -10.06
C ALA A 29 -5.56 2.84 -10.44
N TYR A 30 -4.58 2.99 -9.53
CA TYR A 30 -3.23 2.47 -9.70
C TYR A 30 -3.25 0.95 -9.95
N ALA A 31 -3.98 0.19 -9.13
CA ALA A 31 -4.04 -1.27 -9.27
C ALA A 31 -4.67 -1.69 -10.61
N HIS A 32 -5.73 -1.01 -11.05
CA HIS A 32 -6.33 -1.25 -12.38
C HIS A 32 -5.36 -0.92 -13.52
N GLY A 33 -4.67 0.24 -13.45
CA GLY A 33 -3.68 0.63 -14.44
C GLY A 33 -2.54 -0.38 -14.51
N TRP A 34 -1.96 -0.74 -13.36
CA TRP A 34 -0.92 -1.77 -13.27
C TRP A 34 -1.39 -3.10 -13.88
N ASN A 35 -2.64 -3.50 -13.62
CA ASN A 35 -3.22 -4.73 -14.16
C ASN A 35 -3.31 -4.71 -15.69
N ALA A 36 -3.78 -3.59 -16.25
CA ALA A 36 -3.91 -3.43 -17.70
C ALA A 36 -2.55 -3.47 -18.41
N LEU A 37 -1.53 -2.86 -17.81
CA LEU A 37 -0.16 -2.79 -18.35
C LEU A 37 0.55 -4.14 -18.37
N HIS A 38 0.31 -4.98 -17.36
CA HIS A 38 0.95 -6.29 -17.24
C HIS A 38 0.11 -7.43 -17.83
N ARG A 39 -0.98 -7.10 -18.53
CA ARG A 39 -1.83 -8.07 -19.22
C ARG A 39 -1.09 -8.61 -20.44
N ARG A 40 -0.97 -9.93 -20.53
CA ARG A 40 -0.36 -10.60 -21.69
C ARG A 40 -1.40 -10.84 -22.80
N PRO A 41 -0.99 -10.90 -24.08
CA PRO A 41 -1.86 -11.34 -25.16
C PRO A 41 -2.49 -12.71 -24.83
N GLY A 42 -3.79 -12.85 -25.11
CA GLY A 42 -4.56 -14.05 -24.77
C GLY A 42 -5.06 -14.14 -23.33
N GLN A 43 -4.66 -13.24 -22.43
CA GLN A 43 -5.24 -13.14 -21.10
C GLN A 43 -6.48 -12.25 -21.10
N HIS A 44 -7.60 -12.80 -20.61
CA HIS A 44 -8.84 -12.05 -20.44
C HIS A 44 -8.68 -10.94 -19.38
N ASN A 45 -7.97 -11.23 -18.29
CA ASN A 45 -7.62 -10.29 -17.24
C ASN A 45 -6.11 -10.22 -17.04
N GLY A 46 -5.60 -9.08 -16.55
CA GLY A 46 -4.19 -8.99 -16.15
C GLY A 46 -3.85 -9.84 -14.92
N PRO A 47 -2.62 -9.71 -14.38
CA PRO A 47 -2.14 -10.56 -13.28
C PRO A 47 -2.90 -10.39 -11.95
N LEU A 48 -3.62 -9.27 -11.78
CA LEU A 48 -4.55 -9.05 -10.68
C LEU A 48 -5.94 -9.51 -11.13
N THR A 49 -6.38 -10.65 -10.61
CA THR A 49 -7.73 -11.16 -10.86
C THR A 49 -8.78 -10.31 -10.14
N LYS A 50 -10.05 -10.47 -10.52
CA LYS A 50 -11.19 -9.83 -9.83
C LYS A 50 -11.12 -10.01 -8.31
N SER A 51 -10.86 -11.23 -7.83
CA SER A 51 -10.77 -11.52 -6.40
C SER A 51 -9.65 -10.74 -5.70
N VAL A 52 -8.56 -10.39 -6.40
CA VAL A 52 -7.49 -9.57 -5.84
C VAL A 52 -7.95 -8.12 -5.65
N LEU A 53 -8.71 -7.60 -6.60
CA LEU A 53 -9.30 -6.26 -6.52
C LEU A 53 -10.40 -6.20 -5.45
N ASP A 54 -11.27 -7.22 -5.36
CA ASP A 54 -12.28 -7.31 -4.30
C ASP A 54 -11.63 -7.33 -2.89
N VAL A 55 -10.48 -7.99 -2.75
CA VAL A 55 -9.67 -7.98 -1.51
C VAL A 55 -9.08 -6.60 -1.22
N LEU A 56 -8.57 -5.91 -2.24
CA LEU A 56 -8.06 -4.54 -2.09
C LEU A 56 -9.17 -3.59 -1.63
N GLU A 57 -10.35 -3.68 -2.23
CA GLU A 57 -11.51 -2.88 -1.84
C GLU A 57 -11.95 -3.20 -0.40
N ALA A 58 -12.06 -4.48 -0.04
CA ALA A 58 -12.40 -4.88 1.32
C ALA A 58 -11.42 -4.31 2.35
N LEU A 59 -10.13 -4.27 2.04
CA LEU A 59 -9.11 -3.68 2.91
C LEU A 59 -9.25 -2.16 3.05
N LEU A 60 -9.47 -1.45 1.94
CA LEU A 60 -9.52 0.02 1.91
C LEU A 60 -10.81 0.59 2.52
N TRP A 61 -11.97 0.01 2.22
CA TRP A 61 -13.26 0.52 2.71
C TRP A 61 -13.80 -0.23 3.91
N GLY A 62 -13.40 -1.49 4.12
CA GLY A 62 -13.84 -2.30 5.25
C GLY A 62 -13.02 -2.14 6.53
N PHE A 63 -11.69 -1.95 6.40
CA PHE A 63 -10.78 -2.05 7.56
C PHE A 63 -9.80 -0.90 7.73
N CYS A 64 -9.59 -0.07 6.70
CA CYS A 64 -8.72 1.10 6.79
C CYS A 64 -9.50 2.30 7.39
N HIS A 65 -9.41 2.46 8.70
CA HIS A 65 -10.10 3.53 9.42
C HIS A 65 -9.29 4.83 9.45
N GLY A 66 -9.72 5.79 8.62
CA GLY A 66 -9.46 7.24 8.74
C GLY A 66 -8.01 7.68 9.00
N LYS A 67 -7.86 8.91 9.51
CA LYS A 67 -6.58 9.65 9.72
C LYS A 67 -5.43 8.84 10.35
N ALA A 68 -5.74 7.81 11.14
CA ALA A 68 -4.76 6.95 11.79
C ALA A 68 -4.13 5.91 10.86
N GLY A 69 -4.73 5.58 9.70
CA GLY A 69 -4.09 4.70 8.72
C GLY A 69 -3.98 3.23 9.10
N ARG A 70 -4.64 2.84 10.20
CA ARG A 70 -4.50 1.52 10.80
C ARG A 70 -5.38 0.53 10.06
N CYS A 71 -4.79 -0.56 9.59
CA CYS A 71 -5.49 -1.66 8.93
C CYS A 71 -4.95 -2.98 9.48
N PHE A 72 -5.70 -3.60 10.42
CA PHE A 72 -5.29 -4.82 11.13
C PHE A 72 -6.20 -6.06 10.98
N PRO A 73 -6.90 -6.28 9.85
CA PRO A 73 -7.80 -7.41 9.74
C PRO A 73 -7.07 -8.76 9.68
N SER A 74 -7.74 -9.79 10.18
CA SER A 74 -7.32 -11.17 9.97
C SER A 74 -7.67 -11.63 8.54
N TYR A 75 -7.01 -12.68 8.03
CA TYR A 75 -7.37 -13.23 6.71
C TYR A 75 -8.84 -13.69 6.65
N ARG A 76 -9.39 -14.17 7.77
CA ARG A 76 -10.80 -14.58 7.83
C ARG A 76 -11.75 -13.39 7.72
N ALA A 77 -11.41 -12.26 8.34
CA ALA A 77 -12.20 -11.03 8.24
C ALA A 77 -12.18 -10.47 6.81
N ILE A 78 -11.01 -10.47 6.16
CA ILE A 78 -10.87 -10.05 4.76
C ILE A 78 -11.69 -10.97 3.85
N ALA A 79 -11.54 -12.28 4.02
CA ALA A 79 -12.26 -13.29 3.25
C ALA A 79 -13.78 -13.10 3.32
N ALA A 80 -14.31 -12.89 4.54
CA ALA A 80 -15.73 -12.63 4.75
C ALA A 80 -16.20 -11.34 4.05
N LYS A 81 -15.42 -10.25 4.16
CA LYS A 81 -15.79 -8.96 3.56
C LYS A 81 -15.69 -8.98 2.03
N ALA A 82 -14.68 -9.63 1.47
CA ALA A 82 -14.46 -9.75 0.03
C ALA A 82 -15.24 -10.92 -0.61
N ARG A 83 -15.91 -11.77 0.20
CA ARG A 83 -16.62 -12.99 -0.25
C ARG A 83 -15.72 -13.95 -1.06
N VAL A 84 -14.50 -14.18 -0.58
CA VAL A 84 -13.51 -15.08 -1.20
C VAL A 84 -12.93 -16.06 -0.20
N GLY A 85 -12.33 -17.15 -0.69
CA GLY A 85 -11.63 -18.12 0.15
C GLY A 85 -10.41 -17.53 0.88
N ARG A 86 -10.09 -18.05 2.07
CA ARG A 86 -8.92 -17.62 2.85
C ARG A 86 -7.60 -17.79 2.09
N SER A 87 -7.46 -18.87 1.32
CA SER A 87 -6.30 -19.13 0.46
C SER A 87 -6.18 -18.05 -0.63
N THR A 88 -7.30 -17.64 -1.23
CA THR A 88 -7.37 -16.55 -2.20
C THR A 88 -6.92 -15.23 -1.59
N VAL A 89 -7.31 -14.92 -0.35
CA VAL A 89 -6.82 -13.74 0.36
C VAL A 89 -5.29 -13.77 0.48
N ALA A 90 -4.71 -14.91 0.86
CA ALA A 90 -3.26 -15.03 0.99
C ALA A 90 -2.52 -14.87 -0.36
N ALA A 91 -3.12 -15.35 -1.46
CA ALA A 91 -2.58 -15.13 -2.81
C ALA A 91 -2.74 -13.67 -3.25
N ALA A 92 -3.89 -13.06 -2.98
CA ALA A 92 -4.21 -11.67 -3.31
C ALA A 92 -3.26 -10.69 -2.62
N ILE A 93 -3.02 -10.85 -1.32
CA ILE A 93 -2.09 -10.00 -0.57
C ILE A 93 -0.68 -10.05 -1.18
N ARG A 94 -0.21 -11.25 -1.57
CA ARG A 94 1.09 -11.39 -2.25
C ARG A 94 1.09 -10.75 -3.64
N ALA A 95 0.00 -10.83 -4.38
CA ALA A 95 -0.13 -10.19 -5.68
C ALA A 95 -0.10 -8.66 -5.55
N LEU A 96 -0.85 -8.10 -4.61
CA LEU A 96 -0.88 -6.66 -4.31
C LEU A 96 0.48 -6.15 -3.83
N GLU A 97 1.21 -6.94 -3.05
CA GLU A 97 2.57 -6.60 -2.64
C GLU A 97 3.56 -6.60 -3.81
N ARG A 98 3.48 -7.59 -4.71
CA ARG A 98 4.29 -7.61 -5.94
C ARG A 98 3.97 -6.43 -6.85
N ALA A 99 2.71 -6.01 -6.90
CA ALA A 99 2.28 -4.83 -7.64
C ALA A 99 2.65 -3.50 -6.94
N GLY A 100 3.28 -3.53 -5.76
CA GLY A 100 3.67 -2.31 -5.04
C GLY A 100 2.49 -1.52 -4.47
N VAL A 101 1.33 -2.15 -4.30
CA VAL A 101 0.12 -1.50 -3.76
C VAL A 101 0.17 -1.41 -2.24
N LEU A 102 0.62 -2.48 -1.59
CA LEU A 102 0.71 -2.56 -0.13
C LEU A 102 1.91 -3.38 0.31
N THR A 103 2.27 -3.23 1.58
CA THR A 103 3.13 -4.15 2.31
C THR A 103 2.40 -4.61 3.56
N TRP A 104 2.80 -5.77 4.10
CA TRP A 104 2.19 -6.32 5.30
C TRP A 104 3.23 -6.90 6.24
N SER A 105 2.91 -6.85 7.52
CA SER A 105 3.79 -7.27 8.58
C SER A 105 3.05 -8.06 9.66
N HIS A 106 3.80 -8.84 10.43
CA HIS A 106 3.23 -9.61 11.53
C HIS A 106 3.17 -8.74 12.78
N ARG A 107 1.97 -8.64 13.36
CA ARG A 107 1.78 -7.98 14.65
C ARG A 107 1.95 -8.99 15.77
N LEU A 108 2.93 -8.72 16.63
CA LEU A 108 3.28 -9.58 17.74
C LEU A 108 2.92 -8.91 19.07
N ARG A 109 2.44 -9.69 20.03
CA ARG A 109 2.21 -9.27 21.41
C ARG A 109 3.08 -10.12 22.33
N ARG A 110 3.77 -9.47 23.27
CA ARG A 110 4.44 -10.15 24.38
C ARG A 110 3.40 -10.51 25.45
N GLN A 111 3.45 -11.73 25.95
CA GLN A 111 2.68 -12.20 27.10
C GLN A 111 3.69 -12.87 28.04
N GLY A 112 4.20 -12.10 29.01
CA GLY A 112 5.37 -12.50 29.79
C GLY A 112 6.59 -12.73 28.89
N THR A 113 7.18 -13.92 28.97
CA THR A 113 8.32 -14.35 28.15
C THR A 113 7.92 -14.82 26.75
N LEU A 114 6.63 -15.07 26.49
CA LEU A 114 6.16 -15.59 25.20
C LEU A 114 5.84 -14.46 24.20
N VAL A 115 6.25 -14.64 22.95
CA VAL A 115 5.88 -13.77 21.83
C VAL A 115 4.86 -14.48 20.94
N ARG A 116 3.60 -14.01 20.93
CA ARG A 116 2.54 -14.57 20.10
C ARG A 116 2.13 -13.59 19.00
N ARG A 117 1.92 -14.10 17.78
CA ARG A 117 1.29 -13.33 16.71
C ARG A 117 -0.20 -13.16 16.99
N ILE A 118 -0.66 -11.92 16.99
CA ILE A 118 -2.06 -11.58 17.27
C ILE A 118 -2.84 -11.23 16.00
N SER A 119 -2.21 -10.56 15.03
CA SER A 119 -2.84 -10.21 13.75
C SER A 119 -1.79 -9.85 12.70
N ASN A 120 -2.25 -9.31 11.58
CA ASN A 120 -1.40 -8.64 10.59
C ASN A 120 -1.60 -7.14 10.67
N ALA A 121 -0.61 -6.41 10.17
CA ALA A 121 -0.76 -5.02 9.81
C ALA A 121 -0.52 -4.84 8.32
N TYR A 122 -1.38 -4.05 7.67
CA TYR A 122 -1.25 -3.69 6.27
C TYR A 122 -0.96 -2.20 6.17
N ARG A 123 0.04 -1.88 5.37
CA ARG A 123 0.44 -0.52 5.03
C ARG A 123 0.31 -0.34 3.53
N PHE A 124 -0.36 0.73 3.11
CA PHE A 124 -0.52 1.01 1.69
C PHE A 124 0.49 2.04 1.23
N PHE A 125 0.96 1.89 0.00
CA PHE A 125 1.85 2.88 -0.60
C PHE A 125 1.00 3.94 -1.29
N LYS A 126 1.14 5.21 -0.88
CA LYS A 126 0.48 6.31 -1.59
C LYS A 126 1.19 6.46 -2.94
N PRO A 127 0.53 6.19 -4.08
CA PRO A 127 1.17 6.44 -5.35
C PRO A 127 1.46 7.95 -5.43
N ALA A 128 2.67 8.31 -5.88
CA ALA A 128 2.89 9.63 -6.46
C ALA A 128 1.82 9.87 -7.55
N SER A 129 1.55 11.13 -7.93
CA SER A 129 0.43 11.49 -8.84
C SER A 129 0.15 10.43 -9.94
N PRO A 130 -1.12 10.15 -10.28
CA PRO A 130 -1.44 9.10 -11.26
C PRO A 130 -0.72 9.33 -12.60
N ALA A 131 -0.44 10.59 -12.97
CA ALA A 131 0.42 10.93 -14.11
C ALA A 131 1.84 10.37 -14.01
N ILE A 132 2.51 10.45 -12.85
CA ILE A 132 3.85 9.88 -12.63
C ILE A 132 3.82 8.35 -12.65
N VAL A 133 2.72 7.74 -12.19
CA VAL A 133 2.53 6.28 -12.25
C VAL A 133 2.41 5.81 -13.69
N MET A 134 1.56 6.47 -14.49
CA MET A 134 1.37 6.15 -15.90
C MET A 134 2.65 6.42 -16.71
N ALA A 135 3.37 7.49 -16.40
CA ALA A 135 4.68 7.79 -16.98
C ALA A 135 5.72 6.71 -16.62
N ARG A 136 5.82 6.32 -15.35
CA ARG A 136 6.74 5.25 -14.90
C ARG A 136 6.41 3.88 -15.47
N ALA A 137 5.13 3.59 -15.66
CA ALA A 137 4.67 2.39 -16.35
C ALA A 137 5.05 2.36 -17.83
N ALA A 138 4.96 3.51 -18.51
CA ALA A 138 5.41 3.65 -19.89
C ALA A 138 6.95 3.54 -20.02
N GLU A 139 7.68 4.00 -18.99
CA GLU A 139 9.14 4.04 -18.91
C GLU A 139 9.77 2.72 -18.40
N SER A 140 9.03 1.83 -17.73
CA SER A 140 9.56 0.57 -17.19
C SER A 140 9.77 -0.54 -18.23
N ARG A 141 9.67 -0.26 -19.53
CA ARG A 141 10.01 -1.21 -20.60
C ARG A 141 11.49 -1.64 -20.60
N ASN A 142 12.38 -0.93 -19.89
CA ASN A 142 13.82 -1.19 -19.96
C ASN A 142 14.62 -1.02 -18.64
N ARG A 143 14.14 -1.54 -17.49
CA ARG A 143 15.04 -1.75 -16.33
C ARG A 143 14.56 -2.84 -15.37
N PRO A 144 15.45 -3.76 -14.92
CA PRO A 144 15.17 -4.61 -13.76
C PRO A 144 15.13 -3.74 -12.49
N ALA A 145 14.24 -4.11 -11.57
CA ALA A 145 13.87 -3.33 -10.39
C ALA A 145 15.06 -2.93 -9.50
N PRO A 146 15.10 -1.67 -8.98
CA PRO A 146 15.77 -1.40 -7.72
C PRO A 146 14.78 -1.57 -6.56
N VAL A 147 15.13 -2.51 -5.70
CA VAL A 147 14.69 -2.58 -4.31
C VAL A 147 15.26 -1.36 -3.57
N LEU A 148 14.41 -0.68 -2.77
CA LEU A 148 14.79 0.26 -1.71
C LEU A 148 15.61 1.52 -2.11
N SER A 149 14.93 2.62 -2.47
CA SER A 149 15.41 3.98 -2.13
C SER A 149 14.27 5.02 -2.18
N LEU A 150 13.38 5.02 -1.20
CA LEU A 150 12.49 6.17 -0.96
C LEU A 150 12.54 6.62 0.51
N PHE A 151 13.71 6.43 1.13
CA PHE A 151 14.03 7.15 2.36
C PHE A 151 14.27 8.62 2.01
N SER A 152 13.47 9.48 2.66
CA SER A 152 13.82 10.84 3.05
C SER A 152 14.46 11.73 1.96
N LYS A 153 13.62 12.42 1.19
CA LYS A 153 13.96 13.81 0.87
C LYS A 153 13.25 14.64 1.94
N LYS A 154 13.97 15.01 3.02
CA LYS A 154 13.57 16.16 3.83
C LYS A 154 13.33 17.29 2.84
N ARG A 155 12.08 17.74 2.70
CA ARG A 155 11.82 19.02 2.04
C ARG A 155 12.31 20.07 3.02
N THR A 156 13.50 20.59 2.81
CA THR A 156 13.85 21.88 3.39
C THR A 156 12.81 22.86 2.83
N PRO A 157 12.07 23.61 3.67
CA PRO A 157 11.22 24.66 3.15
C PRO A 157 12.09 25.62 2.34
N PRO A 158 11.64 26.08 1.16
CA PRO A 158 12.38 27.11 0.44
C PRO A 158 12.51 28.34 1.36
N ALA A 159 13.70 28.95 1.36
CA ALA A 159 13.91 30.20 2.07
C ALA A 159 12.83 31.20 1.62
N ILE A 160 12.11 31.78 2.58
CA ILE A 160 11.15 32.84 2.32
C ILE A 160 11.97 34.04 1.84
N ASP A 161 11.76 34.44 0.59
CA ASP A 161 12.34 35.66 0.04
C ASP A 161 11.83 36.85 0.87
N PRO A 162 12.70 37.62 1.55
CA PRO A 162 12.28 38.76 2.35
C PRO A 162 11.62 39.86 1.50
N SER A 163 11.81 39.86 0.19
CA SER A 163 11.21 40.80 -0.75
C SER A 163 9.85 40.35 -1.32
N SER A 164 9.36 39.16 -0.93
CA SER A 164 8.05 38.66 -1.33
C SER A 164 6.91 39.53 -0.77
N PRO A 165 5.86 39.84 -1.55
CA PRO A 165 4.69 40.54 -1.02
C PRO A 165 3.98 39.78 0.12
N LEU A 166 4.20 38.46 0.22
CA LEU A 166 3.65 37.59 1.26
C LEU A 166 4.34 37.77 2.63
N SER A 167 5.62 38.17 2.67
CA SER A 167 6.33 38.46 3.93
C SER A 167 5.96 39.82 4.52
N ARG A 168 5.54 40.80 3.71
CA ARG A 168 5.04 42.10 4.20
C ARG A 168 3.66 42.03 4.85
N ALA A 169 2.84 41.05 4.47
CA ALA A 169 1.49 40.89 5.02
C ALA A 169 1.46 40.18 6.39
N LEU A 170 2.59 39.62 6.83
CA LEU A 170 2.73 38.86 8.07
C LEU A 170 3.54 39.61 9.15
N ALA A 171 3.97 40.84 8.87
CA ALA A 171 4.57 41.76 9.84
C ALA A 171 3.52 42.73 10.36
#